data_AF-A0AAW5ZMY7-F1
#
_entry.id   AF-A0AAW5ZMY7-F1
#
_cell.length_a   1.000
_cell.length_b   1.000
_cell.length_c   1.000
_cell.angle_alpha   90.00
_cell.angle_beta   90.00
_cell.angle_gamma   90.00
#
_symmetry.space_group_name_H-M   'P 1'
#
loop_
_entity.id
_entity.type
_entity.pdbx_description
1 polymer ?
#
loop_
_entity_poly.entity_id
_entity_poly.type
_entity_poly.pdbx_seq_one_letter_code
_entity_poly.pdbx_strand_id
1 'polypeptide(L)'
;MKRAMLSLLLVLFPLTSRADVGSLGGVVVIAFTIFATLWAFLALIVFLSLGRKLSLRKRFGWATLFLLSPVLLLGVELLAEYASGEGITRKTEITREPLMMYGVTFPPGSQADYEQTGGFFGGHAQRTLQHIRSPHPVLLGDIHIDGFIFIPGNSGNTIRLLLSAGHTIDGWPCNDATVQIEQGRPILLSCFLAAPRMWHGRLAPAGAYVTFEGVQE
;
A
#
# COMPACT_ATOMS: atom_id res chain seq x y z
N MET A 1 -47.86 15.64 -22.93
CA MET A 1 -46.38 15.61 -22.77
C MET A 1 -45.84 16.33 -21.53
N LYS A 2 -46.44 17.43 -21.04
CA LYS A 2 -45.92 18.17 -19.86
C LYS A 2 -45.92 17.41 -18.51
N ARG A 3 -46.78 16.39 -18.33
CA ARG A 3 -46.87 15.61 -17.08
C ARG A 3 -45.78 14.54 -16.92
N ALA A 4 -45.33 13.93 -18.01
CA ALA A 4 -44.27 12.91 -17.98
C ALA A 4 -42.91 13.49 -17.57
N MET A 5 -42.64 14.75 -17.96
CA MET A 5 -41.41 15.45 -17.61
C MET A 5 -41.35 15.84 -16.12
N LEU A 6 -42.51 16.05 -15.48
CA LEU A 6 -42.61 16.35 -14.04
C LEU A 6 -42.40 15.08 -13.19
N SER A 7 -42.93 13.94 -13.64
CA SER A 7 -42.70 12.65 -12.98
C SER A 7 -41.25 12.18 -13.08
N LEU A 8 -40.55 12.51 -14.17
CA LEU A 8 -39.11 12.21 -14.31
C LEU A 8 -38.24 13.06 -13.36
N LEU A 9 -38.63 14.31 -13.10
CA LEU A 9 -37.97 15.20 -12.14
C LEU A 9 -38.15 14.74 -10.69
N LEU A 10 -39.26 14.08 -10.36
CA LEU A 10 -39.51 13.51 -9.03
C LEU A 10 -38.70 12.24 -8.74
N VAL A 11 -38.25 11.51 -9.77
CA VAL A 11 -37.37 10.34 -9.62
C VAL A 11 -35.91 10.74 -9.37
N LEU A 12 -35.55 11.99 -9.67
CA LEU A 12 -34.21 12.55 -9.40
C LEU A 12 -34.02 13.04 -7.96
N PHE A 13 -35.08 13.12 -7.16
CA PHE A 13 -34.94 13.35 -5.72
C PHE A 13 -34.74 12.00 -5.03
N PRO A 14 -33.57 11.73 -4.43
CA PRO A 14 -33.42 10.53 -3.63
C PRO A 14 -34.39 10.64 -2.47
N LEU A 15 -35.41 9.77 -2.46
CA LEU A 15 -36.25 9.51 -1.30
C LEU A 15 -35.36 8.86 -0.23
N THR A 16 -34.57 9.67 0.46
CA THR A 16 -33.78 9.22 1.61
C THR A 16 -34.74 8.82 2.71
N SER A 17 -34.87 7.51 2.92
CA SER A 17 -35.55 6.94 4.07
C SER A 17 -34.89 7.48 5.34
N ARG A 18 -35.70 8.02 6.27
CA ARG A 18 -35.24 8.56 7.57
C ARG A 18 -34.53 7.54 8.46
N ALA A 19 -34.46 6.26 8.06
CA ALA A 19 -33.80 5.21 8.83
C ALA A 19 -32.25 5.24 8.74
N ASP A 20 -31.67 5.93 7.76
CA ASP A 20 -30.21 5.95 7.51
C ASP A 20 -29.45 7.15 8.11
N VAL A 21 -30.11 7.97 8.92
CA VAL A 21 -29.56 9.24 9.46
C VAL A 21 -28.40 9.02 10.45
N GLY A 22 -28.10 7.78 10.84
CA GLY A 22 -26.92 7.41 11.64
C GLY A 22 -25.76 6.79 10.85
N SER A 23 -25.93 6.51 9.55
CA SER A 23 -24.92 5.89 8.71
C SER A 23 -24.07 6.97 8.03
N LEU A 24 -22.74 6.76 7.95
CA LEU A 24 -21.81 7.59 7.16
C LEU A 24 -22.33 7.85 5.73
N GLY A 25 -23.11 6.91 5.17
CA GLY A 25 -23.75 7.08 3.87
C GLY A 25 -24.80 8.20 3.82
N GLY A 26 -25.60 8.39 4.88
CA GLY A 26 -26.62 9.44 4.93
C GLY A 26 -26.03 10.85 4.93
N VAL A 27 -24.95 11.05 5.68
CA VAL A 27 -24.23 12.35 5.73
C VAL A 27 -23.61 12.68 4.38
N VAL A 28 -23.01 11.70 3.70
CA VAL A 28 -22.43 11.87 2.36
C VAL A 28 -23.49 12.25 1.33
N VAL A 29 -24.66 11.61 1.35
CA VAL A 29 -25.77 11.92 0.43
C VAL A 29 -26.30 13.35 0.65
N ILE A 30 -26.45 13.77 1.91
CA ILE A 30 -26.90 15.14 2.22
C ILE A 30 -25.86 16.18 1.78
N ALA A 31 -24.58 15.96 2.07
CA ALA A 31 -23.52 16.86 1.63
C ALA A 31 -23.45 16.96 0.10
N PHE A 32 -23.58 15.83 -0.61
CA PHE A 32 -23.57 15.78 -2.07
C PHE A 32 -24.78 16.51 -2.67
N THR A 33 -25.97 16.37 -2.09
CA THR A 33 -27.17 17.06 -2.59
C THR A 33 -27.10 18.57 -2.36
N ILE A 34 -26.60 19.04 -1.22
CA ILE A 34 -26.34 20.46 -0.97
C ILE A 34 -25.30 21.00 -1.96
N PHE A 35 -24.20 20.28 -2.16
CA PHE A 35 -23.18 20.65 -3.14
C PHE A 35 -23.75 20.75 -4.56
N ALA A 36 -24.48 19.73 -5.01
CA ALA A 36 -25.05 19.68 -6.36
C ALA A 36 -26.07 20.82 -6.59
N THR A 37 -26.88 21.15 -5.59
CA THR A 37 -27.87 22.24 -5.70
C THR A 37 -27.21 23.61 -5.75
N LEU A 38 -26.21 23.86 -4.89
CA LEU A 38 -25.41 25.08 -4.93
C LEU A 38 -24.66 25.22 -6.27
N TRP A 39 -24.06 24.13 -6.76
CA TRP A 39 -23.32 24.14 -8.02
C TRP A 39 -24.22 24.41 -9.23
N ALA A 40 -25.41 23.79 -9.27
CA ALA A 40 -26.40 24.05 -10.31
C ALA A 40 -26.88 25.51 -10.30
N PHE A 41 -27.10 26.10 -9.12
CA PHE A 41 -27.46 27.50 -8.98
C PHE A 41 -26.33 28.42 -9.48
N LEU A 42 -25.08 28.09 -9.16
CA LEU A 42 -23.93 28.85 -9.61
C LEU A 42 -23.73 28.74 -11.14
N ALA A 43 -23.92 27.55 -11.71
CA ALA A 43 -23.92 27.34 -13.16
C ALA A 43 -25.02 28.15 -13.86
N LEU A 44 -26.21 28.26 -13.25
CA LEU A 44 -27.30 29.10 -13.76
C LEU A 44 -26.91 30.59 -13.74
N ILE A 45 -26.29 31.07 -12.66
CA ILE A 45 -25.80 32.46 -12.58
C ILE A 45 -24.76 32.73 -13.67
N VAL A 46 -23.80 31.83 -13.86
CA VAL A 46 -22.78 31.93 -14.93
C VAL A 46 -23.45 31.93 -16.30
N PHE A 47 -24.43 31.06 -16.53
CA PHE A 47 -25.21 31.08 -17.76
C PHE A 47 -25.90 32.43 -17.96
N LEU A 48 -26.60 32.97 -16.95
CA LEU A 48 -27.28 34.28 -17.00
C LEU A 48 -26.31 35.44 -17.27
N SER A 49 -25.14 35.46 -16.64
CA SER A 49 -24.14 36.52 -16.81
C SER A 49 -23.49 36.50 -18.20
N LEU A 50 -23.23 35.32 -18.76
CA LEU A 50 -22.69 35.13 -20.12
C LEU A 50 -23.68 35.51 -21.22
N GLY A 51 -24.99 35.52 -20.92
CA GLY A 51 -26.06 35.86 -21.86
C GLY A 51 -26.01 37.28 -22.41
N ARG A 52 -25.29 38.20 -21.77
CA ARG A 52 -25.12 39.58 -22.25
C ARG A 52 -24.04 39.73 -23.33
N LYS A 53 -23.18 38.73 -23.54
CA LYS A 53 -21.99 38.86 -24.40
C LYS A 53 -21.85 37.79 -25.48
N LEU A 54 -22.59 36.68 -25.40
CA LEU A 54 -22.35 35.50 -26.25
C LEU A 54 -23.62 34.96 -26.90
N SER A 55 -23.47 34.39 -28.09
CA SER A 55 -24.52 33.62 -28.79
C SER A 55 -24.98 32.41 -27.95
N LEU A 56 -26.26 32.04 -28.04
CA LEU A 56 -26.88 30.94 -27.28
C LEU A 56 -26.11 29.60 -27.34
N ARG A 57 -25.56 29.22 -28.51
CA ARG A 57 -24.75 27.98 -28.64
C ARG A 57 -23.49 28.00 -27.79
N LYS A 58 -22.73 29.10 -27.84
CA LYS A 58 -21.51 29.28 -27.03
C LYS A 58 -21.85 29.30 -25.55
N ARG A 59 -22.94 29.98 -25.18
CA ARG A 59 -23.44 30.06 -23.81
C ARG A 59 -23.77 28.69 -23.21
N PHE A 60 -24.42 27.83 -23.99
CA PHE A 60 -24.73 26.47 -23.58
C PHE A 60 -23.46 25.64 -23.41
N GLY A 61 -22.53 25.70 -24.36
CA GLY A 61 -21.24 25.00 -24.27
C GLY A 61 -20.47 25.35 -22.99
N TRP A 62 -20.32 26.64 -22.68
CA TRP A 62 -19.62 27.08 -21.46
C TRP A 62 -20.33 26.67 -20.18
N ALA A 63 -21.67 26.78 -20.13
CA ALA A 63 -22.43 26.36 -18.95
C ALA A 63 -22.39 24.85 -18.73
N THR A 64 -22.45 24.04 -19.80
CA THR A 64 -22.27 22.58 -19.72
C THR A 64 -20.87 22.22 -19.25
N LEU A 65 -19.84 22.90 -19.77
CA LEU A 65 -18.45 22.66 -19.37
C LEU A 65 -18.22 23.05 -17.90
N PHE A 66 -18.82 24.14 -17.43
CA PHE A 66 -18.81 24.55 -16.03
C PHE A 66 -19.55 23.55 -15.13
N LEU A 67 -20.71 23.06 -15.58
CA LEU A 67 -21.49 22.06 -14.84
C LEU A 67 -20.73 20.73 -14.71
N LEU A 68 -20.02 20.33 -15.77
CA LEU A 68 -19.19 19.13 -15.78
C LEU A 68 -17.83 19.32 -15.09
N SER A 69 -17.44 20.56 -14.77
CA SER A 69 -16.10 20.83 -14.22
C SER A 69 -15.77 20.09 -12.93
N PRO A 70 -16.69 19.86 -11.96
CA PRO A 70 -16.36 19.06 -10.77
C PRO A 70 -16.07 17.61 -11.12
N VAL A 71 -16.81 17.04 -12.08
CA VAL A 71 -16.60 15.65 -12.55
C VAL A 71 -15.29 15.54 -13.32
N LEU A 72 -14.97 16.55 -14.13
CA LEU A 72 -13.69 16.61 -14.85
C LEU A 72 -12.51 16.78 -13.88
N LEU A 73 -12.64 17.62 -12.86
CA LEU A 73 -11.61 17.81 -11.83
C LEU A 73 -11.41 16.52 -11.02
N LEU A 74 -12.49 15.87 -10.57
CA LEU A 74 -12.42 14.55 -9.95
C LEU A 74 -11.76 13.52 -10.86
N GLY A 75 -12.09 13.52 -12.15
CA GLY A 75 -11.45 12.63 -13.13
C GLY A 75 -9.96 12.89 -13.27
N VAL A 76 -9.54 14.16 -13.27
CA VAL A 76 -8.13 14.56 -13.32
C VAL A 76 -7.40 14.19 -12.03
N GLU A 77 -8.01 14.38 -10.85
CA GLU A 77 -7.44 13.97 -9.56
C GLU A 77 -7.28 12.45 -9.49
N LEU A 78 -8.30 11.69 -9.86
CA LEU A 78 -8.21 10.22 -9.91
C LEU A 78 -7.17 9.74 -10.93
N LEU A 79 -7.07 10.39 -12.09
CA LEU A 79 -6.00 10.12 -13.05
C LEU A 79 -4.63 10.51 -12.51
N ALA A 80 -4.53 11.58 -11.74
CA ALA A 80 -3.30 12.04 -11.13
C ALA A 80 -2.86 11.10 -9.99
N GLU A 81 -3.78 10.62 -9.16
CA GLU A 81 -3.55 9.58 -8.14
C GLU A 81 -3.15 8.24 -8.76
N TYR A 82 -3.85 7.84 -9.82
CA TYR A 82 -3.50 6.65 -10.59
C TYR A 82 -2.11 6.80 -11.25
N ALA A 83 -1.80 7.96 -11.81
CA ALA A 83 -0.53 8.26 -12.44
C ALA A 83 0.63 8.43 -11.45
N SER A 84 0.37 9.04 -10.28
CA SER A 84 1.33 9.18 -9.18
C SER A 84 1.61 7.84 -8.51
N GLY A 85 0.77 6.84 -8.75
CA GLY A 85 1.12 5.44 -8.55
C GLY A 85 1.19 5.06 -7.09
N GLU A 86 0.14 5.34 -6.32
CA GLU A 86 -0.08 4.67 -5.03
C GLU A 86 -0.34 3.15 -5.18
N GLY A 87 -0.32 2.62 -6.41
CA GLY A 87 -0.34 1.19 -6.68
C GLY A 87 0.98 0.52 -6.31
N ILE A 88 0.99 -0.18 -5.17
CA ILE A 88 2.05 -1.13 -4.82
C ILE A 88 2.06 -2.26 -5.86
N THR A 89 3.12 -2.35 -6.66
CA THR A 89 3.32 -3.47 -7.59
C THR A 89 4.47 -4.34 -7.12
N ARG A 90 4.21 -5.65 -6.97
CA ARG A 90 5.25 -6.64 -6.67
C ARG A 90 5.88 -7.13 -7.96
N LYS A 91 7.19 -7.02 -8.06
CA LYS A 91 7.96 -7.50 -9.21
C LYS A 91 9.05 -8.45 -8.73
N THR A 92 8.93 -9.70 -9.15
CA THR A 92 9.98 -10.71 -8.99
C THR A 92 10.97 -10.60 -10.15
N GLU A 93 12.26 -10.52 -9.84
CA GLU A 93 13.35 -10.50 -10.81
C GLU A 93 14.40 -11.56 -10.45
N ILE A 94 14.95 -12.23 -11.47
CA ILE A 94 16.06 -13.18 -11.29
C ILE A 94 17.36 -12.40 -11.52
N THR A 95 18.24 -12.40 -10.53
CA THR A 95 19.52 -11.68 -10.60
C THR A 95 20.40 -12.26 -11.69
N ARG A 96 20.93 -11.40 -12.56
CA ARG A 96 21.90 -11.79 -13.60
C ARG A 96 23.34 -11.72 -13.12
N GLU A 97 23.57 -10.86 -12.13
CA GLU A 97 24.86 -10.57 -11.53
C GLU A 97 24.80 -10.87 -10.03
N PRO A 98 25.95 -11.13 -9.37
CA PRO A 98 25.98 -11.33 -7.94
C PRO A 98 25.51 -10.07 -7.21
N LEU A 99 24.62 -10.22 -6.24
CA LEU A 99 24.10 -9.12 -5.44
C LEU A 99 24.67 -9.19 -4.03
N MET A 100 25.37 -8.14 -3.59
CA MET A 100 25.90 -8.05 -2.24
C MET A 100 24.93 -7.33 -1.31
N MET A 101 24.48 -7.98 -0.24
CA MET A 101 23.57 -7.44 0.76
C MET A 101 24.09 -7.78 2.16
N TYR A 102 24.30 -6.77 3.00
CA TYR A 102 24.78 -6.94 4.38
C TYR A 102 26.03 -7.81 4.56
N GLY A 103 26.96 -7.72 3.60
CA GLY A 103 28.19 -8.52 3.61
C GLY A 103 28.04 -9.94 3.04
N VAL A 104 26.84 -10.35 2.65
CA VAL A 104 26.57 -11.63 1.97
C VAL A 104 26.47 -11.41 0.47
N THR A 105 27.12 -12.27 -0.31
CA THR A 105 27.03 -12.23 -1.77
C THR A 105 26.07 -13.32 -2.25
N PHE A 106 24.94 -12.90 -2.82
CA PHE A 106 23.98 -13.78 -3.47
C PHE A 106 24.45 -14.07 -4.89
N PRO A 107 24.54 -15.34 -5.31
CA PRO A 107 25.01 -15.69 -6.64
C PRO A 107 24.00 -15.28 -7.73
N PRO A 108 24.44 -15.19 -9.00
CA PRO A 108 23.53 -15.09 -10.14
C PRO A 108 22.48 -16.22 -10.12
N GLY A 109 21.26 -15.90 -10.55
CA GLY A 109 20.12 -16.82 -10.50
C GLY A 109 19.32 -16.74 -9.19
N SER A 110 19.68 -15.83 -8.28
CA SER A 110 18.89 -15.56 -7.07
C SER A 110 17.59 -14.84 -7.42
N GLN A 111 16.51 -15.16 -6.72
CA GLN A 111 15.22 -14.50 -6.85
C GLN A 111 15.19 -13.27 -5.94
N ALA A 112 15.03 -12.08 -6.51
CA ALA A 112 14.88 -10.82 -5.79
C ALA A 112 13.46 -10.27 -6.04
N ASP A 113 12.68 -10.16 -4.98
CA ASP A 113 11.34 -9.59 -5.02
C ASP A 113 11.40 -8.13 -4.59
N TYR A 114 10.98 -7.26 -5.49
CA TYR A 114 10.90 -5.82 -5.26
C TYR A 114 9.45 -5.41 -5.10
N GLU A 115 9.24 -4.48 -4.18
CA GLU A 115 8.03 -3.67 -4.12
C GLU A 115 8.34 -2.36 -4.84
N GLN A 116 7.53 -2.04 -5.84
CA GLN A 116 7.62 -0.80 -6.56
C GLN A 116 6.43 0.07 -6.16
N THR A 117 6.74 1.22 -5.57
CA THR A 117 5.79 2.32 -5.34
C THR A 117 5.98 3.37 -6.42
N GLY A 118 4.90 3.93 -6.93
CA GLY A 118 4.92 4.96 -7.97
C GLY A 118 5.13 4.44 -9.40
N GLY A 119 4.99 5.37 -10.34
CA GLY A 119 5.67 5.26 -11.63
C GLY A 119 4.93 4.59 -12.80
N PHE A 120 3.61 4.72 -12.91
CA PHE A 120 2.93 4.30 -14.16
C PHE A 120 3.47 5.05 -15.40
N PHE A 121 3.82 6.34 -15.24
CA PHE A 121 4.46 7.17 -16.28
C PHE A 121 5.97 7.38 -16.07
N GLY A 122 6.64 6.56 -15.25
CA GLY A 122 8.10 6.58 -15.09
C GLY A 122 8.68 7.71 -14.22
N GLY A 123 7.87 8.63 -13.70
CA GLY A 123 8.29 9.61 -12.69
C GLY A 123 8.22 9.01 -11.27
N HIS A 124 9.29 9.18 -10.48
CA HIS A 124 9.35 8.85 -9.04
C HIS A 124 9.07 7.39 -8.64
N ALA A 125 9.28 6.42 -9.54
CA ALA A 125 9.22 5.01 -9.18
C ALA A 125 10.33 4.67 -8.16
N GLN A 126 9.94 4.33 -6.93
CA GLN A 126 10.87 3.83 -5.92
C GLN A 126 10.74 2.32 -5.86
N ARG A 127 11.86 1.62 -6.02
CA ARG A 127 11.94 0.17 -5.85
C ARG A 127 12.60 -0.13 -4.52
N THR A 128 11.90 -0.85 -3.65
CA THR A 128 12.43 -1.36 -2.40
C THR A 128 12.53 -2.87 -2.50
N LEU A 129 13.71 -3.42 -2.20
CA LEU A 129 13.89 -4.86 -2.13
C LEU A 129 13.15 -5.37 -0.89
N GLN A 130 12.21 -6.28 -1.05
CA GLN A 130 11.44 -6.87 0.04
C GLN A 130 11.93 -8.25 0.42
N HIS A 131 12.43 -9.01 -0.56
CA HIS A 131 12.88 -10.36 -0.33
C HIS A 131 13.95 -10.74 -1.34
N ILE A 132 14.97 -11.47 -0.89
CA ILE A 132 15.95 -12.10 -1.77
C ILE A 132 16.16 -13.54 -1.33
N ARG A 133 16.14 -14.46 -2.29
CA ARG A 133 16.35 -15.89 -2.08
C ARG A 133 17.35 -16.43 -3.08
N SER A 134 18.38 -17.08 -2.56
CA SER A 134 19.36 -17.81 -3.34
C SER A 134 18.83 -19.20 -3.73
N PRO A 135 19.17 -19.71 -4.92
CA PRO A 135 18.92 -21.12 -5.27
C PRO A 135 19.75 -22.10 -4.42
N HIS A 136 20.86 -21.64 -3.85
CA HIS A 136 21.77 -22.43 -3.01
C HIS A 136 22.07 -21.69 -1.71
N PRO A 137 22.21 -22.39 -0.56
CA PRO A 137 22.56 -21.77 0.70
C PRO A 137 23.81 -20.88 0.59
N VAL A 138 23.73 -19.65 1.12
CA VAL A 138 24.84 -18.70 1.22
C VAL A 138 25.21 -18.47 2.68
N LEU A 139 26.41 -17.97 2.92
CA LEU A 139 26.94 -17.78 4.28
C LEU A 139 26.78 -16.34 4.75
N LEU A 140 26.14 -16.17 5.91
CA LEU A 140 26.19 -14.96 6.72
C LEU A 140 27.05 -15.25 7.96
N GLY A 141 28.35 -14.94 7.88
CA GLY A 141 29.32 -15.43 8.87
C GLY A 141 29.36 -16.97 8.83
N ASP A 142 28.99 -17.60 9.94
CA ASP A 142 28.93 -19.07 10.07
C ASP A 142 27.52 -19.66 9.85
N ILE A 143 26.53 -18.81 9.55
CA ILE A 143 25.12 -19.21 9.42
C ILE A 143 24.80 -19.45 7.93
N HIS A 144 24.21 -20.60 7.62
CA HIS A 144 23.74 -20.89 6.25
C HIS A 144 22.32 -20.35 6.09
N ILE A 145 22.14 -19.46 5.12
CA ILE A 145 20.88 -18.83 4.81
C ILE A 145 20.49 -19.07 3.36
N ASP A 146 19.20 -19.27 3.12
CA ASP A 146 18.61 -19.26 1.79
C ASP A 146 18.30 -17.84 1.34
N GLY A 147 18.17 -16.87 2.23
CA GLY A 147 17.70 -15.55 1.86
C GLY A 147 17.43 -14.57 3.00
N PHE A 148 16.97 -13.37 2.61
CA PHE A 148 16.55 -12.30 3.49
C PHE A 148 15.12 -11.88 3.17
N ILE A 149 14.33 -11.63 4.20
CA ILE A 149 13.04 -10.94 4.14
C ILE A 149 13.18 -9.61 4.88
N PHE A 150 12.91 -8.52 4.18
CA PHE A 150 12.95 -7.16 4.73
C PHE A 150 11.60 -6.83 5.34
N ILE A 151 11.59 -6.27 6.55
CA ILE A 151 10.36 -5.92 7.25
C ILE A 151 9.98 -4.47 6.87
N PRO A 152 8.84 -4.23 6.21
CA PRO A 152 8.46 -2.90 5.77
C PRO A 152 8.17 -1.97 6.96
N GLY A 153 8.53 -0.70 6.83
CA GLY A 153 8.25 0.34 7.83
C GLY A 153 9.21 0.37 9.03
N ASN A 154 10.19 -0.54 9.10
CA ASN A 154 11.24 -0.46 10.10
C ASN A 154 12.40 0.40 9.58
N SER A 155 12.77 1.45 10.31
CA SER A 155 13.92 2.31 9.98
C SER A 155 15.27 1.68 10.37
N GLY A 156 15.24 0.52 11.04
CA GLY A 156 16.43 -0.25 11.40
C GLY A 156 16.83 -1.29 10.35
N ASN A 157 18.09 -1.74 10.42
CA ASN A 157 18.62 -2.88 9.65
C ASN A 157 18.07 -4.23 10.16
N THR A 158 16.76 -4.31 10.40
CA THR A 158 16.08 -5.49 10.90
C THR A 158 15.59 -6.34 9.73
N ILE A 159 16.03 -7.60 9.72
CA ILE A 159 15.81 -8.51 8.61
C ILE A 159 15.45 -9.86 9.19
N ARG A 160 14.49 -10.53 8.57
CA ARG A 160 14.21 -11.94 8.86
C ARG A 160 15.07 -12.82 7.97
N LEU A 161 15.81 -13.72 8.60
CA LEU A 161 16.70 -14.66 7.95
C LEU A 161 15.91 -15.89 7.52
N LEU A 162 15.98 -16.24 6.23
CA LEU A 162 15.55 -17.56 5.78
C LEU A 162 16.69 -18.53 6.01
N LEU A 163 16.64 -19.29 7.10
CA LEU A 163 17.66 -20.28 7.42
C LEU A 163 17.48 -21.53 6.56
N SER A 164 18.56 -22.06 5.99
CA SER A 164 18.52 -23.28 5.18
C SER A 164 18.22 -24.53 6.04
N ALA A 165 18.62 -24.48 7.30
CA ALA A 165 18.37 -25.49 8.32
C ALA A 165 18.39 -24.84 9.72
N GLY A 166 17.95 -25.59 10.74
CA GLY A 166 18.03 -25.12 12.12
C GLY A 166 19.49 -24.79 12.50
N HIS A 167 19.75 -23.53 12.84
CA HIS A 167 21.07 -23.03 13.20
C HIS A 167 21.06 -22.40 14.60
N THR A 168 22.21 -22.46 15.26
CA THR A 168 22.38 -21.82 16.55
C THR A 168 22.87 -20.38 16.35
N ILE A 169 22.06 -19.38 16.72
CA ILE A 169 22.39 -17.95 16.61
C ILE A 169 22.41 -17.37 18.02
N ASP A 170 23.51 -16.73 18.43
CA ASP A 170 23.71 -16.24 19.81
C ASP A 170 23.46 -17.32 20.88
N GLY A 171 23.80 -18.56 20.55
CA GLY A 171 23.57 -19.73 21.39
C GLY A 171 22.13 -20.27 21.38
N TRP A 172 21.20 -19.70 20.61
CA TRP A 172 19.79 -20.13 20.50
C TRP A 172 19.55 -21.00 19.27
N PRO A 173 18.91 -22.18 19.42
CA PRO A 173 18.59 -23.06 18.29
C PRO A 173 17.37 -22.50 17.54
N CYS A 174 17.61 -21.82 16.43
CA CYS A 174 16.58 -21.15 15.63
C CYS A 174 16.33 -21.89 14.32
N ASN A 175 15.06 -22.09 13.97
CA ASN A 175 14.65 -22.52 12.63
C ASN A 175 14.29 -21.32 11.74
N ASP A 176 13.85 -20.22 12.36
CA ASP A 176 13.65 -18.92 11.74
C ASP A 176 14.11 -17.85 12.73
N ALA A 177 14.69 -16.76 12.25
CA ALA A 177 15.26 -15.73 13.11
C ALA A 177 15.06 -14.34 12.50
N THR A 178 14.67 -13.38 13.33
CA THR A 178 14.77 -11.96 12.99
C THR A 178 16.00 -11.39 13.68
N VAL A 179 16.86 -10.76 12.89
CA VAL A 179 18.12 -10.19 13.36
C VAL A 179 18.21 -8.72 12.99
N GLN A 180 18.97 -7.98 13.78
CA GLN A 180 19.45 -6.66 13.40
C GLN A 180 20.89 -6.79 12.92
N ILE A 181 21.20 -6.29 11.73
CA ILE A 181 22.59 -6.33 11.22
C ILE A 181 23.31 -5.05 11.62
N GLU A 182 24.25 -5.18 12.56
CA GLU A 182 25.15 -4.12 12.98
C GLU A 182 26.58 -4.46 12.57
N GLN A 183 27.19 -3.59 11.76
CA GLN A 183 28.58 -3.77 11.26
C GLN A 183 28.83 -5.14 10.59
N GLY A 184 27.82 -5.70 9.92
CA GLY A 184 27.91 -7.00 9.25
C GLY A 184 27.77 -8.22 10.18
N ARG A 185 27.48 -8.02 11.48
CA ARG A 185 27.17 -9.10 12.41
C ARG A 185 25.67 -9.14 12.70
N PRO A 186 25.03 -10.32 12.64
CA PRO A 186 23.63 -10.47 13.02
C PRO A 186 23.51 -10.47 14.54
N ILE A 187 22.71 -9.55 15.08
CA ILE A 187 22.27 -9.53 16.48
C ILE A 187 20.87 -10.12 16.53
N LEU A 188 20.66 -11.20 17.26
CA LEU A 188 19.37 -11.86 17.33
C LEU A 188 18.35 -10.97 18.08
N LEU A 189 17.21 -10.68 17.46
CA LEU A 189 16.08 -9.98 18.09
C LEU A 189 14.99 -10.97 18.50
N SER A 190 14.69 -11.92 17.62
CA SER A 190 13.71 -12.96 17.87
C SER A 190 14.02 -14.24 17.12
N CYS A 191 13.55 -15.34 17.65
CA CYS A 191 13.88 -16.69 17.20
C CYS A 191 12.65 -17.59 17.29
N PHE A 192 12.38 -18.33 16.23
CA PHE A 192 11.47 -19.45 16.25
C PHE A 192 12.27 -20.70 16.63
N LEU A 193 11.99 -21.26 17.81
CA LEU A 193 12.82 -22.31 18.40
C LEU A 193 12.76 -23.62 17.59
N ALA A 194 13.92 -24.10 17.15
CA ALA A 194 14.06 -25.42 16.55
C ALA A 194 14.05 -26.55 17.61
N ALA A 195 14.48 -26.23 18.83
CA ALA A 195 14.56 -27.17 19.94
C ALA A 195 14.10 -26.50 21.24
N PRO A 196 13.51 -27.26 22.19
CA PRO A 196 13.06 -26.70 23.45
C PRO A 196 14.22 -26.15 24.28
N ARG A 197 14.00 -25.03 24.97
CA ARG A 197 15.03 -24.38 25.79
C ARG A 197 14.44 -23.71 27.03
N MET A 198 15.21 -23.73 28.12
CA MET A 198 14.89 -22.95 29.31
C MET A 198 15.09 -21.45 29.08
N TRP A 199 14.06 -20.67 29.37
CA TRP A 199 14.08 -19.22 29.29
C TRP A 199 13.30 -18.60 30.45
N HIS A 200 13.93 -17.67 31.19
CA HIS A 200 13.38 -17.08 32.43
C HIS A 200 12.78 -18.11 33.41
N GLY A 201 13.41 -19.29 33.52
CA GLY A 201 12.94 -20.35 34.41
C GLY A 201 11.73 -21.16 33.91
N ARG A 202 11.24 -20.89 32.69
CA ARG A 202 10.18 -21.68 32.02
C ARG A 202 10.75 -22.43 30.81
N LEU A 203 10.22 -23.62 30.54
CA LEU A 203 10.58 -24.37 29.35
C LEU A 203 9.81 -23.80 28.15
N ALA A 204 10.52 -23.17 27.21
CA ALA A 204 9.96 -22.81 25.92
C ALA A 204 10.03 -24.04 25.00
N PRO A 205 8.90 -24.54 24.48
CA PRO A 205 8.90 -25.70 23.60
C PRO A 205 9.51 -25.37 22.23
N ALA A 206 9.91 -26.41 21.48
CA ALA A 206 10.19 -26.24 20.06
C ALA A 206 8.93 -25.72 19.35
N GLY A 207 9.12 -24.81 18.40
CA GLY A 207 8.05 -24.12 17.70
C GLY A 207 7.46 -22.91 18.43
N ALA A 208 7.98 -22.53 19.60
CA ALA A 208 7.64 -21.27 20.23
C ALA A 208 8.43 -20.09 19.62
N TYR A 209 7.80 -18.92 19.53
CA TYR A 209 8.48 -17.68 19.13
C TYR A 209 8.95 -16.93 20.37
N VAL A 210 10.26 -16.71 20.47
CA VAL A 210 10.88 -16.01 21.59
C VAL A 210 11.49 -14.70 21.09
N THR A 211 11.15 -13.59 21.75
CA THR A 211 11.78 -12.28 21.51
C THR A 211 12.64 -11.90 22.71
N PHE A 212 13.76 -11.22 22.53
CA PHE A 212 14.61 -10.86 23.68
C PHE A 212 13.91 -9.96 24.72
N GLU A 213 12.79 -9.31 24.38
CA GLU A 213 11.96 -8.52 25.28
C GLU A 213 10.81 -9.33 25.95
N GLY A 214 10.52 -10.56 25.51
CA GLY A 214 9.47 -11.41 26.11
C GLY A 214 8.92 -12.52 25.19
N VAL A 215 8.31 -13.56 25.77
CA VAL A 215 7.68 -14.66 25.01
C VAL A 215 6.37 -14.16 24.41
N GLN A 216 6.16 -14.32 23.11
CA GLN A 216 4.82 -14.28 22.52
C GLN A 216 4.37 -15.73 22.32
N GLU A 217 3.37 -16.14 23.10
CA GLU A 217 2.72 -17.46 22.98
C GLU A 217 1.84 -17.54 21.73
#